data_AF-A0A842VNQ9-F1
#
_entry.id   AF-A0A842VNQ9-F1
#
_cell.length_a   1.000
_cell.length_b   1.000
_cell.length_c   1.000
_cell.angle_alpha   90.00
_cell.angle_beta   90.00
_cell.angle_gamma   90.00
#
_symmetry.space_group_name_H-M   'P 1'
#
loop_
_entity.id
_entity.type
_entity.pdbx_description
1 polymer ?
#
loop_
_entity_poly.entity_id
_entity_poly.type
_entity_poly.pdbx_seq_one_letter_code
_entity_poly.pdbx_strand_id
1 'polypeptide(L)'
;MSIKTSENNAPILKRLTEKFRFPHNNITGRIAIAYSLQCNKKFLDNDVKYNNKGFEYQEETLFGSINGKSNQVVYKSLIDQYYEKIHTDDEFRKLVKLHLDDGLERLGKEILDKYKGKNIHIDYLINIIQNGLDFVGVGQAPFTSTSKTILPAFEDLLEFSIGQRPDGSEIKVRLNDLNEFDSHHIAIAGMTGTGKTELIKDILYQISVNSNNEIKFIYLDYKGEGNSNKLRSFLEYTDSNYINPLEDEFDFNPLQYINLSNEKTKNFNINNFVDSISYFEPKIGPKQKYNFKSVLKQCVDSSAGIIPTMKDIHCELIQYYDENDLSPDTLLATIEDLANGIFTSESQSGKSLYDENIYLSLHQSLSDTIRQTTVFLILNYILAVFTEFNDVSPNSDRINPLRYIIVIDEAHIYLKNKNARKILEQLLRVIRSKGVVVVMLSQGPEDYRQSDFDFASQVKIPICLNVNNKAPKIIQRFIGWNKSEGKLKNEIDKLENGMALINIDGIETIKICQFWRTLQSK
;
A
#
# COMPACT_ATOMS: atom_id res chain seq x y z
N MET A 1 32.02 -4.50 -31.17
CA MET A 1 31.88 -5.98 -31.19
C MET A 1 30.40 -6.33 -31.04
N SER A 2 30.00 -7.56 -31.38
CA SER A 2 28.58 -7.95 -31.44
C SER A 2 28.24 -9.15 -30.56
N ILE A 3 27.00 -9.15 -30.07
CA ILE A 3 26.41 -10.23 -29.25
C ILE A 3 25.27 -10.84 -30.05
N LYS A 4 25.29 -12.17 -30.23
CA LYS A 4 24.28 -12.90 -31.01
C LYS A 4 23.42 -13.76 -30.08
N THR A 5 22.11 -13.63 -30.21
CA THR A 5 21.15 -14.54 -29.54
C THR A 5 21.16 -15.92 -30.18
N SER A 6 20.54 -16.90 -29.54
CA SER A 6 20.30 -18.20 -30.16
C SER A 6 19.15 -18.17 -31.18
N GLU A 7 19.20 -19.09 -32.15
CA GLU A 7 18.28 -19.13 -33.30
C GLU A 7 16.80 -19.05 -32.91
N ASN A 8 16.40 -19.80 -31.88
CA ASN A 8 15.02 -19.85 -31.37
C ASN A 8 14.55 -18.52 -30.74
N ASN A 9 15.46 -17.65 -30.32
CA ASN A 9 15.14 -16.39 -29.66
C ASN A 9 14.92 -15.23 -30.64
N ALA A 10 15.37 -15.35 -31.88
CA ALA A 10 15.11 -14.36 -32.93
C ALA A 10 13.60 -14.11 -33.19
N PRO A 11 12.74 -15.15 -33.35
CA PRO A 11 11.31 -14.94 -33.51
C PRO A 11 10.62 -14.44 -32.22
N ILE A 12 11.07 -14.89 -31.05
CA ILE A 12 10.53 -14.44 -29.75
C ILE A 12 10.79 -12.94 -29.56
N LEU A 13 12.02 -12.50 -29.83
CA LEU A 13 12.42 -11.09 -29.79
C LEU A 13 11.51 -10.22 -30.65
N LYS A 14 11.32 -10.59 -31.93
CA LYS A 14 10.47 -9.80 -32.85
C LYS A 14 9.03 -9.68 -32.32
N ARG A 15 8.44 -10.81 -31.91
CA ARG A 15 7.07 -10.85 -31.39
C ARG A 15 6.90 -10.01 -30.12
N LEU A 16 7.86 -10.07 -29.20
CA LEU A 16 7.83 -9.24 -27.98
C LEU A 16 7.97 -7.74 -28.32
N THR A 17 8.93 -7.36 -29.17
CA THR A 17 9.11 -5.96 -29.60
C THR A 17 7.83 -5.40 -30.24
N GLU A 18 7.20 -6.16 -31.13
CA GLU A 18 5.94 -5.79 -31.77
C GLU A 18 4.78 -5.70 -30.77
N LYS A 19 4.67 -6.69 -29.86
CA LYS A 19 3.62 -6.73 -28.83
C LYS A 19 3.67 -5.49 -27.94
N PHE A 20 4.86 -5.07 -27.52
CA PHE A 20 5.07 -3.87 -26.71
C PHE A 20 5.13 -2.57 -27.50
N ARG A 21 5.14 -2.63 -28.85
CA ARG A 21 5.30 -1.47 -29.74
C ARG A 21 6.58 -0.68 -29.48
N PHE A 22 7.67 -1.37 -29.13
CA PHE A 22 8.96 -0.71 -28.97
C PHE A 22 9.54 -0.34 -30.34
N PRO A 23 10.19 0.83 -30.47
CA PRO A 23 10.77 1.27 -31.75
C PRO A 23 11.95 0.41 -32.22
N HIS A 24 12.67 -0.26 -31.29
CA HIS A 24 13.86 -1.04 -31.59
C HIS A 24 13.98 -2.29 -30.71
N ASN A 25 14.53 -3.37 -31.27
CA ASN A 25 14.81 -4.63 -30.56
C ASN A 25 15.77 -4.49 -29.37
N ASN A 26 16.54 -3.39 -29.31
CA ASN A 26 17.49 -3.13 -28.22
C ASN A 26 16.78 -2.84 -26.90
N ILE A 27 15.55 -2.32 -26.94
CA ILE A 27 14.75 -2.11 -25.72
C ILE A 27 14.34 -3.46 -25.14
N THR A 28 13.76 -4.33 -25.97
CA THR A 28 13.40 -5.69 -25.58
C THR A 28 14.62 -6.49 -25.07
N GLY A 29 15.77 -6.35 -25.72
CA GLY A 29 17.01 -7.00 -25.29
C GLY A 29 17.48 -6.56 -23.90
N ARG A 30 17.43 -5.25 -23.60
CA ARG A 30 17.77 -4.73 -22.26
C ARG A 30 16.81 -5.20 -21.19
N ILE A 31 15.51 -5.23 -21.50
CA ILE A 31 14.49 -5.75 -20.57
C ILE A 31 14.73 -7.23 -20.28
N ALA A 32 15.05 -8.03 -21.31
CA ALA A 32 15.36 -9.45 -21.14
C ALA A 32 16.58 -9.68 -20.23
N ILE A 33 17.68 -8.96 -20.46
CA ILE A 33 18.89 -9.06 -19.61
C ILE A 33 18.55 -8.72 -18.15
N ALA A 34 17.88 -7.59 -17.92
CA ALA A 34 17.50 -7.16 -16.57
C ALA A 34 16.58 -8.17 -15.88
N TYR A 35 15.60 -8.71 -16.62
CA TYR A 35 14.65 -9.68 -16.07
C TYR A 35 15.31 -11.02 -15.70
N SER A 36 16.26 -11.51 -16.51
CA SER A 36 17.01 -12.72 -16.19
C SER A 36 17.82 -12.56 -14.90
N LEU A 37 18.46 -11.40 -14.71
CA LEU A 37 19.21 -11.07 -13.50
C LEU A 37 18.30 -10.96 -12.27
N GLN A 38 17.13 -10.31 -12.43
CA GLN A 38 16.13 -10.19 -11.36
C GLN A 38 15.63 -11.56 -10.86
N CYS A 39 15.59 -12.57 -11.73
CA CYS A 39 15.22 -13.94 -11.37
C CYS A 39 16.31 -14.70 -10.56
N ASN A 40 17.43 -14.04 -10.22
CA ASN A 40 18.54 -14.58 -9.45
C ASN A 40 19.15 -15.90 -10.00
N LYS A 41 19.10 -16.09 -11.33
CA LYS A 41 19.76 -17.22 -12.01
C LYS A 41 21.22 -16.91 -12.32
N LYS A 42 22.15 -17.72 -11.82
CA LYS A 42 23.58 -17.66 -12.20
C LYS A 42 23.88 -18.76 -13.21
N PHE A 43 24.63 -18.44 -14.26
CA PHE A 43 25.08 -19.42 -15.25
C PHE A 43 26.50 -19.88 -14.94
N LEU A 44 26.75 -21.18 -15.06
CA LEU A 44 28.09 -21.75 -15.00
C LEU A 44 28.68 -21.85 -16.41
N ASP A 45 30.01 -21.81 -16.52
CA ASP A 45 30.71 -21.79 -17.82
C ASP A 45 30.41 -23.00 -18.73
N ASN A 46 29.97 -24.12 -18.15
CA ASN A 46 29.64 -25.37 -18.84
C ASN A 46 28.15 -25.54 -19.11
N ASP A 47 27.30 -24.64 -18.61
CA ASP A 47 25.87 -24.74 -18.78
C ASP A 47 25.48 -24.16 -20.14
N VAL A 48 25.21 -25.12 -21.04
CA VAL A 48 24.31 -25.06 -22.19
C VAL A 48 24.99 -24.95 -23.57
N LYS A 49 24.54 -25.84 -24.46
CA LYS A 49 24.83 -25.84 -25.89
C LYS A 49 24.08 -24.68 -26.55
N TYR A 50 24.81 -23.71 -27.09
CA TYR A 50 24.20 -22.61 -27.85
C TYR A 50 24.78 -22.47 -29.24
N ASN A 51 23.93 -22.00 -30.16
CA ASN A 51 24.34 -21.48 -31.45
C ASN A 51 24.27 -19.95 -31.45
N ASN A 52 25.13 -19.30 -32.24
CA ASN A 52 25.17 -17.84 -32.45
C ASN A 52 24.44 -17.47 -33.76
N LYS A 53 23.29 -18.10 -34.02
CA LYS A 53 22.54 -17.98 -35.29
C LYS A 53 21.29 -17.10 -35.19
N GLY A 54 21.01 -16.51 -34.03
CA GLY A 54 19.89 -15.61 -33.82
C GLY A 54 20.17 -14.17 -34.23
N PHE A 55 19.41 -13.24 -33.65
CA PHE A 55 19.55 -11.80 -33.89
C PHE A 55 20.89 -11.27 -33.36
N GLU A 56 21.56 -10.44 -34.17
CA GLU A 56 22.85 -9.81 -33.88
C GLU A 56 22.67 -8.39 -33.35
N TYR A 57 23.19 -8.14 -32.16
CA TYR A 57 23.25 -6.83 -31.53
C TYR A 57 24.64 -6.24 -31.62
N GLN A 58 24.75 -4.97 -32.00
CA GLN A 58 25.97 -4.20 -31.76
C GLN A 58 26.00 -3.75 -30.30
N GLU A 59 27.10 -4.00 -29.58
CA GLU A 59 27.23 -3.71 -28.13
C GLU A 59 26.84 -2.27 -27.79
N GLU A 60 27.32 -1.29 -28.56
CA GLU A 60 27.02 0.13 -28.40
C GLU A 60 25.52 0.42 -28.42
N THR A 61 24.78 -0.29 -29.28
CA THR A 61 23.35 -0.10 -29.46
C THR A 61 22.51 -0.91 -28.47
N LEU A 62 23.01 -2.08 -28.04
CA LEU A 62 22.34 -2.94 -27.06
C LEU A 62 22.32 -2.28 -25.69
N PHE A 63 23.47 -1.82 -25.20
CA PHE A 63 23.59 -1.21 -23.88
C PHE A 63 23.12 0.26 -23.88
N GLY A 64 23.18 0.91 -25.04
CA GLY A 64 22.88 2.32 -25.21
C GLY A 64 23.96 3.23 -24.61
N SER A 65 23.68 4.54 -24.62
CA SER A 65 24.59 5.55 -24.09
C SER A 65 23.86 6.57 -23.22
N ILE A 66 24.60 7.15 -22.26
CA ILE A 66 24.16 8.30 -21.44
C ILE A 66 25.20 9.41 -21.63
N ASN A 67 24.75 10.60 -22.00
CA ASN A 67 25.62 11.76 -22.27
C ASN A 67 26.78 11.45 -23.24
N GLY A 68 26.52 10.64 -24.27
CA GLY A 68 27.51 10.25 -25.28
C GLY A 68 28.52 9.18 -24.83
N LYS A 69 28.41 8.65 -23.61
CA LYS A 69 29.25 7.56 -23.11
C LYS A 69 28.50 6.22 -23.15
N SER A 70 29.19 5.18 -23.61
CA SER A 70 28.63 3.82 -23.65
C SER A 70 28.31 3.30 -22.24
N ASN A 71 27.13 2.68 -22.08
CA ASN A 71 26.73 2.05 -20.83
C ASN A 71 27.40 0.68 -20.62
N GLN A 72 28.25 0.21 -21.52
CA GLN A 72 28.90 -1.10 -21.42
C GLN A 72 29.61 -1.31 -20.07
N VAL A 73 30.28 -0.27 -19.54
CA VAL A 73 30.93 -0.33 -18.22
C VAL A 73 29.92 -0.56 -17.10
N VAL A 74 28.72 0.01 -17.21
CA VAL A 74 27.64 -0.17 -16.23
C VAL A 74 27.15 -1.62 -16.26
N TYR A 75 26.89 -2.17 -17.45
CA TYR A 75 26.48 -3.57 -17.59
C TYR A 75 27.56 -4.53 -17.12
N LYS A 76 28.83 -4.26 -17.43
CA LYS A 76 29.96 -5.08 -16.97
C LYS A 76 30.06 -5.05 -15.44
N SER A 77 30.01 -3.87 -14.83
CA SER A 77 30.03 -3.72 -13.37
C SER A 77 28.87 -4.45 -12.70
N LEU A 78 27.69 -4.39 -13.31
CA LEU A 78 26.50 -5.06 -12.82
C LEU A 78 26.62 -6.60 -12.88
N ILE A 79 27.15 -7.14 -13.98
CA ILE A 79 27.42 -8.58 -14.10
C ILE A 79 28.51 -8.99 -13.10
N ASP A 80 29.61 -8.24 -13.01
CA ASP A 80 30.71 -8.54 -12.10
C ASP A 80 30.24 -8.55 -10.63
N GLN A 81 29.41 -7.58 -10.24
CA GLN A 81 28.82 -7.53 -8.91
C GLN A 81 27.86 -8.69 -8.66
N TYR A 82 26.99 -9.01 -9.63
CA TYR A 82 26.01 -10.09 -9.50
C TYR A 82 26.68 -11.47 -9.36
N TYR A 83 27.79 -11.69 -10.07
CA TYR A 83 28.58 -12.92 -10.01
C TYR A 83 29.69 -12.91 -8.96
N GLU A 84 29.91 -11.78 -8.27
CA GLU A 84 30.96 -11.59 -7.27
C GLU A 84 32.37 -11.89 -7.81
N LYS A 85 32.60 -11.61 -9.11
CA LYS A 85 33.85 -11.88 -9.82
C LYS A 85 34.06 -10.82 -10.91
N ILE A 86 35.31 -10.37 -11.09
CA ILE A 86 35.68 -9.52 -12.21
C ILE A 86 35.85 -10.39 -13.46
N HIS A 87 35.05 -10.14 -14.50
CA HIS A 87 35.10 -10.90 -15.75
C HIS A 87 35.98 -10.21 -16.80
N THR A 88 36.66 -11.04 -17.61
CA THR A 88 37.24 -10.60 -18.89
C THR A 88 36.13 -10.17 -19.86
N ASP A 89 36.47 -9.43 -20.90
CA ASP A 89 35.47 -8.95 -21.87
C ASP A 89 34.77 -10.10 -22.60
N ASP A 90 35.46 -11.22 -22.82
CA ASP A 90 34.89 -12.40 -23.47
C ASP A 90 33.95 -13.18 -22.53
N GLU A 91 34.33 -13.35 -21.26
CA GLU A 91 33.44 -13.91 -20.23
C GLU A 91 32.18 -13.05 -20.05
N PHE A 92 32.35 -11.72 -19.98
CA PHE A 92 31.24 -10.77 -19.89
C PHE A 92 30.26 -10.92 -21.06
N ARG A 93 30.77 -10.97 -22.31
CA ARG A 93 29.92 -11.16 -23.50
C ARG A 93 29.15 -12.47 -23.45
N LYS A 94 29.81 -13.54 -23.02
CA LYS A 94 29.20 -14.86 -22.85
C LYS A 94 28.06 -14.79 -21.83
N LEU A 95 28.30 -14.20 -20.66
CA LEU A 95 27.28 -14.03 -19.61
C LEU A 95 26.11 -13.15 -20.07
N VAL A 96 26.37 -12.03 -20.74
CA VAL A 96 25.31 -11.17 -21.27
C VAL A 96 24.45 -11.92 -22.28
N LYS A 97 25.06 -12.72 -23.17
CA LYS A 97 24.31 -13.58 -24.09
C LYS A 97 23.40 -14.54 -23.33
N LEU A 98 23.91 -15.20 -22.28
CA LEU A 98 23.15 -16.17 -21.50
C LEU A 98 21.93 -15.54 -20.83
N HIS A 99 22.12 -14.38 -20.20
CA HIS A 99 21.02 -13.63 -19.60
C HIS A 99 20.02 -13.09 -20.62
N LEU A 100 20.50 -12.65 -21.79
CA LEU A 100 19.66 -12.19 -22.88
C LEU A 100 18.74 -13.32 -23.39
N ASP A 101 19.31 -14.51 -23.63
CA ASP A 101 18.54 -15.66 -24.11
C ASP A 101 17.54 -16.16 -23.07
N ASP A 102 17.95 -16.35 -21.82
CA ASP A 102 17.06 -16.78 -20.73
C ASP A 102 15.94 -15.77 -20.46
N GLY A 103 16.26 -14.47 -20.49
CA GLY A 103 15.27 -13.42 -20.34
C GLY A 103 14.22 -13.44 -21.45
N LEU A 104 14.65 -13.61 -22.71
CA LEU A 104 13.74 -13.70 -23.85
C LEU A 104 12.84 -14.93 -23.76
N GLU A 105 13.38 -16.09 -23.40
CA GLU A 105 12.61 -17.34 -23.25
C GLU A 105 11.53 -17.21 -22.17
N ARG A 106 11.89 -16.65 -21.00
CA ARG A 106 10.93 -16.45 -19.90
C ARG A 106 9.84 -15.44 -20.26
N LEU A 107 10.23 -14.30 -20.84
CA LEU A 107 9.27 -13.29 -21.30
C LEU A 107 8.35 -13.86 -22.38
N GLY A 108 8.90 -14.63 -23.32
CA GLY A 108 8.13 -15.32 -24.35
C GLY A 108 7.08 -16.24 -23.76
N LYS A 109 7.50 -17.13 -22.84
CA LYS A 109 6.60 -18.09 -22.18
C LYS A 109 5.46 -17.40 -21.42
N GLU A 110 5.77 -16.37 -20.63
CA GLU A 110 4.76 -15.70 -19.82
C GLU A 110 3.85 -14.82 -20.71
N ILE A 111 4.40 -13.97 -21.57
CA ILE A 111 3.63 -12.95 -22.30
C ILE A 111 2.99 -13.48 -23.59
N LEU A 112 3.66 -14.37 -24.32
CA LEU A 112 3.18 -14.85 -25.62
C LEU A 112 2.34 -16.12 -25.49
N ASP A 113 2.66 -17.00 -24.54
CA ASP A 113 2.03 -18.32 -24.45
C ASP A 113 0.95 -18.40 -23.36
N LYS A 114 1.18 -17.80 -22.18
CA LYS A 114 0.33 -17.98 -20.99
C LYS A 114 -0.80 -16.93 -20.84
N TYR A 115 -0.53 -15.65 -21.07
CA TYR A 115 -1.54 -14.60 -20.84
C TYR A 115 -2.39 -14.29 -22.08
N LYS A 116 -3.72 -14.45 -21.96
CA LYS A 116 -4.70 -14.08 -23.00
C LYS A 116 -5.65 -12.99 -22.48
N GLY A 117 -5.50 -11.77 -22.99
CA GLY A 117 -6.37 -10.63 -22.65
C GLY A 117 -5.80 -9.30 -23.17
N LYS A 118 -6.65 -8.27 -23.24
CA LYS A 118 -6.25 -6.92 -23.69
C LYS A 118 -5.38 -6.28 -22.60
N ASN A 119 -4.20 -5.77 -22.98
CA ASN A 119 -3.23 -5.08 -22.11
C ASN A 119 -2.49 -5.87 -21.01
N ILE A 120 -2.74 -7.18 -20.81
CA ILE A 120 -2.04 -7.98 -19.77
C ILE A 120 -0.50 -7.94 -19.88
N HIS A 121 0.04 -7.91 -21.11
CA HIS A 121 1.48 -7.75 -21.35
C HIS A 121 2.06 -6.46 -20.72
N ILE A 122 1.28 -5.37 -20.69
CA ILE A 122 1.65 -4.10 -20.05
C ILE A 122 1.64 -4.28 -18.54
N ASP A 123 0.59 -4.88 -17.97
CA ASP A 123 0.49 -5.14 -16.52
C ASP A 123 1.62 -6.04 -16.04
N TYR A 124 1.97 -7.06 -16.82
CA TYR A 124 3.07 -7.96 -16.53
C TYR A 124 4.43 -7.25 -16.60
N LEU A 125 4.64 -6.39 -17.59
CA LEU A 125 5.85 -5.56 -17.66
C LEU A 125 5.92 -4.58 -16.47
N ILE A 126 4.80 -3.97 -16.09
CA ILE A 126 4.72 -3.11 -14.90
C ILE A 126 5.03 -3.92 -13.65
N ASN A 127 4.54 -5.14 -13.51
CA ASN A 127 4.84 -6.02 -12.38
C ASN A 127 6.35 -6.37 -12.32
N ILE A 128 6.98 -6.73 -13.44
CA ILE A 128 8.43 -6.97 -13.51
C ILE A 128 9.21 -5.72 -13.09
N ILE A 129 8.80 -4.55 -13.61
CA ILE A 129 9.42 -3.27 -13.27
C ILE A 129 9.20 -2.96 -11.79
N GLN A 130 8.01 -3.20 -11.24
CA GLN A 130 7.70 -3.00 -9.83
C GLN A 130 8.55 -3.91 -8.95
N ASN A 131 8.58 -5.22 -9.20
CA ASN A 131 9.48 -6.14 -8.51
C ASN A 131 10.95 -5.66 -8.61
N GLY A 132 11.33 -5.01 -9.72
CA GLY A 132 12.68 -4.52 -9.97
C GLY A 132 12.96 -3.23 -9.20
N LEU A 133 11.96 -2.37 -9.13
CA LEU A 133 11.95 -1.17 -8.32
C LEU A 133 11.77 -1.49 -6.85
N ASP A 134 11.23 -2.63 -6.44
CA ASP A 134 11.26 -3.07 -5.05
C ASP A 134 12.71 -3.43 -4.63
N PHE A 135 13.59 -3.73 -5.60
CA PHE A 135 15.03 -3.84 -5.38
C PHE A 135 15.79 -2.49 -5.42
N VAL A 136 15.24 -1.42 -6.02
CA VAL A 136 15.95 -0.14 -6.28
C VAL A 136 15.35 1.07 -5.57
N GLY A 137 14.03 1.17 -5.60
CA GLY A 137 13.22 1.99 -4.73
C GLY A 137 12.98 1.25 -3.41
N VAL A 138 13.06 2.01 -2.32
CA VAL A 138 12.94 1.56 -0.94
C VAL A 138 14.24 0.99 -0.38
N GLY A 139 14.69 1.58 0.74
CA GLY A 139 15.66 0.98 1.64
C GLY A 139 15.10 -0.25 2.36
N GLN A 140 14.51 -1.20 1.63
CA GLN A 140 14.28 -2.53 2.15
C GLN A 140 15.56 -3.34 1.89
N ALA A 141 16.12 -3.88 2.97
CA ALA A 141 17.17 -4.88 2.88
C ALA A 141 16.74 -5.99 1.90
N PRO A 142 17.66 -6.63 1.16
CA PRO A 142 17.33 -7.81 0.40
C PRO A 142 16.66 -8.80 1.35
N PHE A 143 15.38 -9.08 1.09
CA PHE A 143 14.68 -10.19 1.69
C PHE A 143 15.36 -11.46 1.19
N THR A 144 16.43 -11.85 1.88
CA THR A 144 16.85 -13.24 1.93
C THR A 144 15.66 -13.98 2.48
N SER A 145 15.10 -14.87 1.66
CA SER A 145 14.20 -15.97 2.02
C SER A 145 14.41 -16.41 3.48
N THR A 146 13.63 -15.80 4.35
CA THR A 146 13.23 -16.34 5.64
C THR A 146 11.73 -16.53 5.48
N SER A 147 11.24 -17.70 5.86
CA SER A 147 9.82 -18.05 5.87
C SER A 147 8.99 -16.84 6.31
N LYS A 148 8.29 -16.18 5.37
CA LYS A 148 7.31 -15.14 5.72
C LYS A 148 6.40 -15.74 6.78
N THR A 149 6.23 -15.06 7.90
CA THR A 149 5.40 -15.57 9.00
C THR A 149 4.01 -15.85 8.44
N ILE A 150 3.46 -17.02 8.76
CA ILE A 150 2.13 -17.41 8.29
C ILE A 150 1.12 -16.76 9.23
N LEU A 151 0.35 -15.82 8.70
CA LEU A 151 -0.81 -15.26 9.40
C LEU A 151 -2.08 -15.90 8.84
N PRO A 152 -2.96 -16.48 9.67
CA PRO A 152 -4.27 -16.97 9.24
C PRO A 152 -5.07 -15.93 8.47
N ALA A 153 -5.98 -16.39 7.62
CA ALA A 153 -6.89 -15.55 6.86
C ALA A 153 -8.29 -16.17 6.86
N PHE A 154 -9.29 -15.34 6.75
CA PHE A 154 -10.67 -15.73 6.47
C PHE A 154 -10.78 -16.12 5.00
N GLU A 155 -11.11 -17.39 4.74
CA GLU A 155 -11.07 -18.00 3.41
C GLU A 155 -12.44 -17.98 2.71
N ASP A 156 -13.52 -17.84 3.48
CA ASP A 156 -14.89 -17.89 2.97
C ASP A 156 -15.27 -16.59 2.23
N LEU A 157 -16.34 -16.68 1.46
CA LEU A 157 -16.92 -15.53 0.76
C LEU A 157 -17.53 -14.58 1.79
N LEU A 158 -17.06 -13.33 1.80
CA LEU A 158 -17.61 -12.28 2.64
C LEU A 158 -18.52 -11.35 1.83
N GLU A 159 -19.78 -11.27 2.22
CA GLU A 159 -20.78 -10.41 1.58
C GLU A 159 -21.40 -9.43 2.57
N PHE A 160 -21.80 -8.26 2.10
CA PHE A 160 -22.61 -7.31 2.87
C PHE A 160 -23.55 -6.53 1.95
N SER A 161 -24.69 -6.09 2.48
CA SER A 161 -25.63 -5.21 1.80
C SER A 161 -25.22 -3.74 1.98
N ILE A 162 -25.17 -2.98 0.89
CA ILE A 162 -24.87 -1.54 0.95
C ILE A 162 -26.13 -0.67 0.92
N GLY A 163 -27.28 -1.27 0.58
CA GLY A 163 -28.52 -0.53 0.44
C GLY A 163 -29.56 -1.26 -0.40
N GLN A 164 -30.62 -0.53 -0.73
CA GLN A 164 -31.75 -1.01 -1.51
C GLN A 164 -31.96 -0.16 -2.75
N ARG A 165 -32.31 -0.82 -3.85
CA ARG A 165 -32.81 -0.20 -5.07
C ARG A 165 -34.19 0.44 -4.82
N PRO A 166 -34.68 1.31 -5.72
CA PRO A 166 -36.01 1.89 -5.63
C PRO A 166 -37.16 0.87 -5.59
N ASP A 167 -36.95 -0.33 -6.13
CA ASP A 167 -37.91 -1.45 -6.11
C ASP A 167 -37.86 -2.29 -4.82
N GLY A 168 -36.97 -1.93 -3.88
CA GLY A 168 -36.77 -2.62 -2.60
C GLY A 168 -35.77 -3.78 -2.66
N SER A 169 -35.23 -4.13 -3.83
CA SER A 169 -34.21 -5.18 -3.92
C SER A 169 -32.89 -4.74 -3.30
N GLU A 170 -32.25 -5.63 -2.55
CA GLU A 170 -30.95 -5.35 -1.91
C GLU A 170 -29.80 -5.37 -2.91
N ILE A 171 -28.85 -4.46 -2.72
CA ILE A 171 -27.54 -4.52 -3.36
C ILE A 171 -26.55 -5.14 -2.41
N LYS A 172 -26.04 -6.32 -2.77
CA LYS A 172 -24.99 -7.02 -2.03
C LYS A 172 -23.66 -6.84 -2.73
N VAL A 173 -22.62 -6.60 -1.94
CA VAL A 173 -21.23 -6.54 -2.37
C VAL A 173 -20.55 -7.83 -1.93
N ARG A 174 -19.90 -8.53 -2.86
CA ARG A 174 -19.10 -9.73 -2.58
C ARG A 174 -17.65 -9.31 -2.42
N LEU A 175 -17.27 -8.93 -1.20
CA LEU A 175 -16.07 -8.14 -0.90
C LEU A 175 -14.79 -8.76 -1.46
N ASN A 176 -14.67 -10.09 -1.40
CA ASN A 176 -13.49 -10.84 -1.77
C ASN A 176 -13.67 -11.75 -2.99
N ASP A 177 -14.67 -11.51 -3.83
CA ASP A 177 -14.83 -12.23 -5.09
C ASP A 177 -14.07 -11.53 -6.25
N LEU A 178 -12.99 -12.15 -6.73
CA LEU A 178 -12.19 -11.63 -7.86
C LEU A 178 -12.87 -11.78 -9.23
N ASN A 179 -14.10 -12.29 -9.29
CA ASN A 179 -14.96 -12.19 -10.45
C ASN A 179 -15.71 -10.85 -10.51
N GLU A 180 -15.93 -10.21 -9.36
CA GLU A 180 -16.63 -8.92 -9.25
C GLU A 180 -15.64 -7.76 -9.19
N PHE A 181 -14.62 -7.84 -8.33
CA PHE A 181 -13.62 -6.78 -8.14
C PHE A 181 -12.19 -7.32 -8.17
N ASP A 182 -11.26 -6.64 -8.84
CA ASP A 182 -9.83 -6.98 -8.83
C ASP A 182 -9.08 -6.42 -7.60
N SER A 183 -9.77 -5.69 -6.73
CA SER A 183 -9.29 -5.19 -5.43
C SER A 183 -10.46 -5.09 -4.46
N HIS A 184 -10.18 -5.26 -3.17
CA HIS A 184 -11.18 -5.26 -2.12
C HIS A 184 -11.33 -3.88 -1.45
N HIS A 185 -10.51 -2.90 -1.84
CA HIS A 185 -10.53 -1.56 -1.25
C HIS A 185 -11.83 -0.83 -1.56
N ILE A 186 -12.30 -0.02 -0.60
CA ILE A 186 -13.57 0.72 -0.65
C ILE A 186 -13.28 2.22 -0.53
N ALA A 187 -13.96 3.04 -1.34
CA ALA A 187 -13.88 4.49 -1.26
C ALA A 187 -15.29 5.04 -1.13
N ILE A 188 -15.50 5.83 -0.08
CA ILE A 188 -16.78 6.48 0.19
C ILE A 188 -16.56 7.98 0.04
N ALA A 189 -17.26 8.61 -0.89
CA ALA A 189 -17.24 10.06 -1.09
C ALA A 189 -18.59 10.65 -0.69
N GLY A 190 -18.60 11.70 0.12
CA GLY A 190 -19.84 12.37 0.53
C GLY A 190 -19.59 13.55 1.44
N MET A 191 -20.43 14.59 1.41
CA MET A 191 -20.29 15.71 2.35
C MET A 191 -20.63 15.29 3.80
N THR A 192 -20.43 16.19 4.77
CA THR A 192 -20.84 15.93 6.18
C THR A 192 -22.35 15.74 6.27
N GLY A 193 -22.80 14.78 7.11
CA GLY A 193 -24.22 14.54 7.35
C GLY A 193 -24.95 13.69 6.30
N THR A 194 -24.25 13.15 5.31
CA THR A 194 -24.87 12.34 4.24
C THR A 194 -25.11 10.89 4.59
N GLY A 195 -24.51 10.42 5.67
CA GLY A 195 -24.61 9.04 6.15
C GLY A 195 -23.34 8.20 5.96
N LYS A 196 -22.20 8.80 5.58
CA LYS A 196 -20.90 8.10 5.45
C LYS A 196 -20.57 7.20 6.64
N THR A 197 -20.53 7.80 7.84
CA THR A 197 -20.17 7.12 9.10
C THR A 197 -21.17 6.01 9.45
N GLU A 198 -22.47 6.26 9.26
CA GLU A 198 -23.50 5.26 9.52
C GLU A 198 -23.50 4.10 8.51
N LEU A 199 -23.11 4.36 7.26
CA LEU A 199 -22.92 3.33 6.24
C LEU A 199 -21.71 2.44 6.57
N ILE A 200 -20.56 3.00 6.93
CA ILE A 200 -19.39 2.18 7.24
C ILE A 200 -19.56 1.40 8.55
N LYS A 201 -20.24 1.96 9.56
CA LYS A 201 -20.62 1.22 10.77
C LYS A 201 -21.49 0.02 10.41
N ASP A 202 -22.44 0.20 9.49
CA ASP A 202 -23.32 -0.87 9.02
C ASP A 202 -22.55 -1.96 8.26
N ILE A 203 -21.63 -1.56 7.37
CA ILE A 203 -20.74 -2.49 6.65
C ILE A 203 -19.89 -3.29 7.64
N LEU A 204 -19.21 -2.63 8.59
CA LEU A 204 -18.37 -3.32 9.58
C LEU A 204 -19.20 -4.24 10.49
N TYR A 205 -20.41 -3.83 10.86
CA TYR A 205 -21.35 -4.67 11.60
C TYR A 205 -21.69 -5.95 10.82
N GLN A 206 -22.09 -5.82 9.56
CA GLN A 206 -22.41 -6.96 8.71
C GLN A 206 -21.19 -7.86 8.50
N ILE A 207 -19.99 -7.29 8.30
CA ILE A 207 -18.76 -8.06 8.17
C ILE A 207 -18.46 -8.83 9.46
N SER A 208 -18.59 -8.19 10.62
CA SER A 208 -18.37 -8.80 11.93
C SER A 208 -19.31 -9.99 12.14
N VAL A 209 -20.60 -9.82 11.84
CA VAL A 209 -21.59 -10.89 11.93
C VAL A 209 -21.32 -12.02 10.91
N ASN A 210 -21.08 -11.68 9.64
CA ASN A 210 -20.95 -12.65 8.56
C ASN A 210 -19.60 -13.40 8.57
N SER A 211 -18.58 -12.85 9.23
CA SER A 211 -17.30 -13.51 9.47
C SER A 211 -17.19 -14.11 10.88
N ASN A 212 -18.25 -14.08 11.68
CA ASN A 212 -18.23 -14.52 13.08
C ASN A 212 -17.06 -13.89 13.90
N ASN A 213 -16.81 -12.60 13.66
CA ASN A 213 -15.73 -11.81 14.24
C ASN A 213 -14.31 -12.34 13.95
N GLU A 214 -14.12 -13.17 12.92
CA GLU A 214 -12.80 -13.67 12.51
C GLU A 214 -11.96 -12.58 11.84
N ILE A 215 -12.59 -11.69 11.06
CA ILE A 215 -11.90 -10.57 10.43
C ILE A 215 -11.85 -9.40 11.40
N LYS A 216 -10.62 -9.00 11.77
CA LYS A 216 -10.39 -7.86 12.65
C LYS A 216 -10.31 -6.54 11.89
N PHE A 217 -10.57 -5.43 12.56
CA PHE A 217 -10.47 -4.10 11.97
C PHE A 217 -9.96 -3.02 12.92
N ILE A 218 -9.44 -1.95 12.33
CA ILE A 218 -9.25 -0.68 13.02
C ILE A 218 -10.07 0.41 12.35
N TYR A 219 -10.87 1.13 13.14
CA TYR A 219 -11.57 2.35 12.74
C TYR A 219 -10.82 3.55 13.31
N LEU A 220 -10.26 4.37 12.40
CA LEU A 220 -9.60 5.63 12.75
C LEU A 220 -10.61 6.79 12.58
N ASP A 221 -11.29 7.15 13.66
CA ASP A 221 -12.28 8.24 13.67
C ASP A 221 -11.58 9.58 13.96
N TYR A 222 -11.34 10.36 12.90
CA TYR A 222 -10.69 11.67 13.00
C TYR A 222 -11.57 12.74 13.68
N LYS A 223 -12.90 12.59 13.64
CA LYS A 223 -13.82 13.59 14.21
C LYS A 223 -14.01 13.39 15.69
N GLY A 224 -13.91 12.14 16.15
CA GLY A 224 -14.24 11.73 17.50
C GLY A 224 -15.73 11.91 17.76
N GLU A 225 -16.53 10.86 17.58
CA GLU A 225 -17.89 10.85 18.06
C GLU A 225 -17.90 10.88 19.60
N GLY A 226 -18.05 12.09 20.16
CA GLY A 226 -17.90 12.40 21.59
C GLY A 226 -18.92 11.80 22.56
N ASN A 227 -19.52 10.65 22.26
CA ASN A 227 -20.29 9.89 23.26
C ASN A 227 -20.33 8.39 22.94
N SER A 228 -19.59 7.60 23.74
CA SER A 228 -19.59 6.13 23.68
C SER A 228 -21.00 5.52 23.76
N ASN A 229 -21.98 6.19 24.38
CA ASN A 229 -23.35 5.67 24.47
C ASN A 229 -24.05 5.54 23.12
N LYS A 230 -23.77 6.42 22.15
CA LYS A 230 -24.32 6.29 20.78
C LYS A 230 -23.63 5.17 20.00
N LEU A 231 -22.38 4.89 20.33
CA LEU A 231 -21.56 3.84 19.73
C LEU A 231 -21.76 2.47 20.41
N ARG A 232 -22.32 2.42 21.63
CA ARG A 232 -22.38 1.22 22.46
C ARG A 232 -22.88 0.00 21.72
N SER A 233 -24.02 0.09 21.04
CA SER A 233 -24.54 -1.05 20.27
C SER A 233 -23.58 -1.48 19.16
N PHE A 234 -22.97 -0.54 18.45
CA PHE A 234 -21.97 -0.85 17.42
C PHE A 234 -20.78 -1.60 18.04
N LEU A 235 -20.23 -1.07 19.14
CA LEU A 235 -19.08 -1.66 19.83
C LEU A 235 -19.39 -3.07 20.35
N GLU A 236 -20.56 -3.28 20.95
CA GLU A 236 -21.01 -4.58 21.46
C GLU A 236 -21.19 -5.61 20.33
N TYR A 237 -21.85 -5.24 19.23
CA TYR A 237 -22.09 -6.16 18.12
C TYR A 237 -20.83 -6.51 17.31
N THR A 238 -19.83 -5.64 17.34
CA THR A 238 -18.57 -5.84 16.62
C THR A 238 -17.45 -6.30 17.53
N ASP A 239 -17.70 -6.51 18.83
CA ASP A 239 -16.66 -6.85 19.81
C ASP A 239 -15.46 -5.88 19.74
N SER A 240 -15.75 -4.58 19.62
CA SER A 240 -14.75 -3.53 19.43
C SER A 240 -14.30 -2.90 20.74
N ASN A 241 -12.98 -2.82 20.91
CA ASN A 241 -12.33 -2.01 21.93
C ASN A 241 -12.40 -0.52 21.53
N TYR A 242 -13.08 0.30 22.32
CA TYR A 242 -13.15 1.74 22.11
C TYR A 242 -11.99 2.41 22.84
N ILE A 243 -11.26 3.26 22.13
CA ILE A 243 -10.08 3.94 22.65
C ILE A 243 -10.23 5.43 22.39
N ASN A 244 -10.31 6.21 23.46
CA ASN A 244 -10.21 7.67 23.44
C ASN A 244 -8.88 8.08 24.08
N PRO A 245 -7.85 8.47 23.32
CA PRO A 245 -6.52 8.78 23.87
C PRO A 245 -6.46 9.90 24.91
N LEU A 246 -7.55 10.65 25.12
CA LEU A 246 -7.64 11.66 26.18
C LEU A 246 -8.03 11.08 27.55
N GLU A 247 -8.67 9.92 27.56
CA GLU A 247 -9.24 9.29 28.76
C GLU A 247 -8.66 7.89 29.00
N ASP A 248 -8.32 7.20 27.92
CA ASP A 248 -7.87 5.81 27.91
C ASP A 248 -6.39 5.71 27.54
N GLU A 249 -5.72 4.70 28.09
CA GLU A 249 -4.40 4.29 27.65
C GLU A 249 -4.51 3.53 26.32
N PHE A 250 -3.87 4.03 25.26
CA PHE A 250 -3.72 3.26 24.03
C PHE A 250 -2.46 2.39 24.12
N ASP A 251 -2.65 1.08 24.30
CA ASP A 251 -1.59 0.07 24.36
C ASP A 251 -0.98 -0.17 22.97
N PHE A 252 -0.24 0.82 22.47
CA PHE A 252 0.40 0.77 21.16
C PHE A 252 1.70 1.56 21.17
N ASN A 253 2.81 0.86 20.89
CA ASN A 253 4.10 1.49 20.67
C ASN A 253 4.34 1.64 19.15
N PRO A 254 4.39 2.86 18.60
CA PRO A 254 4.58 3.08 17.16
C PRO A 254 5.97 2.65 16.66
N LEU A 255 6.93 2.38 17.55
CA LEU A 255 8.29 1.95 17.22
C LEU A 255 8.42 0.43 17.10
N GLN A 256 7.36 -0.33 17.41
CA GLN A 256 7.43 -1.79 17.48
C GLN A 256 7.77 -2.48 16.14
N TYR A 257 7.69 -1.76 15.03
CA TYR A 257 8.12 -2.26 13.71
C TYR A 257 9.65 -2.18 13.50
N ILE A 258 10.41 -1.55 14.40
CA ILE A 258 11.87 -1.46 14.28
C ILE A 258 12.49 -2.84 14.46
N ASN A 259 13.18 -3.31 13.41
CA ASN A 259 13.87 -4.59 13.46
C ASN A 259 15.17 -4.48 14.29
N LEU A 260 15.19 -5.09 15.48
CA LEU A 260 16.38 -5.08 16.36
C LEU A 260 17.48 -6.07 15.94
N SER A 261 17.16 -7.06 15.09
CA SER A 261 18.08 -8.14 14.72
C SER A 261 18.95 -7.80 13.50
N ASN A 262 18.45 -7.01 12.56
CA ASN A 262 19.15 -6.65 11.33
C ASN A 262 19.54 -5.16 11.34
N GLU A 263 20.83 -4.88 11.47
CA GLU A 263 21.38 -3.51 11.51
C GLU A 263 20.97 -2.62 10.34
N LYS A 264 20.93 -3.15 9.10
CA LYS A 264 20.55 -2.33 7.93
C LYS A 264 19.08 -1.94 8.00
N THR A 265 18.22 -2.91 8.28
CA THR A 265 16.77 -2.70 8.43
C THR A 265 16.48 -1.79 9.63
N LYS A 266 17.16 -1.98 10.76
CA LYS A 266 17.10 -1.12 11.94
C LYS A 266 17.34 0.34 11.60
N ASN A 267 18.49 0.63 10.98
CA ASN A 267 18.86 2.00 10.60
C ASN A 267 17.85 2.61 9.60
N PHE A 268 17.29 1.80 8.70
CA PHE A 268 16.22 2.26 7.80
C PHE A 268 14.92 2.56 8.54
N ASN A 269 14.47 1.70 9.44
CA ASN A 269 13.26 1.91 10.23
C ASN A 269 13.37 3.18 11.10
N ILE A 270 14.53 3.41 11.71
CA ILE A 270 14.84 4.64 12.46
C ILE A 270 14.72 5.87 11.56
N ASN A 271 15.34 5.85 10.37
CA ASN A 271 15.24 6.97 9.44
C ASN A 271 13.78 7.24 9.03
N ASN A 272 13.02 6.19 8.72
CA ASN A 272 11.62 6.32 8.35
C ASN A 272 10.77 6.89 9.49
N PHE A 273 11.05 6.51 10.74
CA PHE A 273 10.35 7.06 11.91
C PHE A 273 10.63 8.56 12.07
N VAL A 274 11.90 8.96 11.98
CA VAL A 274 12.32 10.37 12.04
C VAL A 274 11.66 11.19 10.93
N ASP A 275 11.65 10.66 9.71
CA ASP A 275 10.99 11.27 8.56
C ASP A 275 9.49 11.42 8.79
N SER A 276 8.85 10.41 9.41
CA SER A 276 7.42 10.38 9.72
C SER A 276 7.01 11.55 10.60
N ILE A 277 7.73 11.77 11.70
CA ILE A 277 7.47 12.90 12.61
C ILE A 277 7.69 14.24 11.90
N SER A 278 8.77 14.32 11.11
CA SER A 278 9.13 15.55 10.37
C SER A 278 8.11 15.92 9.27
N TYR A 279 7.29 14.98 8.80
CA TYR A 279 6.28 15.25 7.75
C TYR A 279 5.05 15.99 8.26
N PHE A 280 4.67 15.78 9.51
CA PHE A 280 3.50 16.41 10.13
C PHE A 280 3.86 17.62 10.97
N GLU A 281 5.13 17.76 11.36
CA GLU A 281 5.66 19.00 11.93
C GLU A 281 6.73 19.62 11.00
N PRO A 282 6.32 20.37 9.95
CA PRO A 282 7.24 20.90 8.95
C PRO A 282 8.19 21.98 9.50
N LYS A 283 7.98 22.47 10.73
CA LYS A 283 8.93 23.37 11.40
C LYS A 283 10.17 22.65 11.90
N ILE A 284 10.19 21.31 11.92
CA ILE A 284 11.39 20.52 12.24
C ILE A 284 12.41 20.66 11.11
N GLY A 285 13.48 21.41 11.38
CA GLY A 285 14.56 21.67 10.45
C GLY A 285 15.61 20.55 10.37
N PRO A 286 16.57 20.63 9.42
CA PRO A 286 17.58 19.58 9.21
C PRO A 286 18.43 19.26 10.45
N LYS A 287 18.78 20.27 11.26
CA LYS A 287 19.55 20.06 12.51
C LYS A 287 18.74 19.26 13.53
N GLN A 288 17.49 19.62 13.72
CA GLN A 288 16.57 18.91 14.63
C GLN A 288 16.37 17.47 14.17
N LYS A 289 16.18 17.26 12.87
CA LYS A 289 16.07 15.92 12.29
C LYS A 289 17.32 15.06 12.54
N TYR A 290 18.52 15.65 12.43
CA TYR A 290 19.78 14.96 12.74
C TYR A 290 19.89 14.62 14.23
N ASN A 291 19.55 15.56 15.11
CA ASN A 291 19.52 15.33 16.56
C ASN A 291 18.54 14.20 16.90
N PHE A 292 17.32 14.25 16.37
CA PHE A 292 16.30 13.23 16.61
C PHE A 292 16.77 11.84 16.19
N LYS A 293 17.35 11.74 14.99
CA LYS A 293 17.92 10.48 14.49
C LYS A 293 19.03 9.94 15.42
N SER A 294 19.89 10.82 15.92
CA SER A 294 21.00 10.43 16.79
C SER A 294 20.49 9.90 18.12
N VAL A 295 19.56 10.63 18.74
CA VAL A 295 18.88 10.24 19.99
C VAL A 295 18.11 8.92 19.81
N LEU A 296 17.28 8.82 18.76
CA LEU A 296 16.50 7.60 18.53
C LEU A 296 17.40 6.38 18.32
N LYS A 297 18.51 6.54 17.61
CA LYS A 297 19.48 5.46 17.44
C LYS A 297 20.11 5.05 18.77
N GLN A 298 20.50 6.02 19.59
CA GLN A 298 21.04 5.76 20.93
C GLN A 298 20.02 5.04 21.83
N CYS A 299 18.76 5.46 21.84
CA CYS A 299 17.69 4.77 22.57
C CYS A 299 17.57 3.30 22.15
N VAL A 300 17.49 3.05 20.84
CA VAL A 300 17.32 1.68 20.29
C VAL A 300 18.56 0.82 20.51
N ASP A 301 19.76 1.39 20.44
CA ASP A 301 21.01 0.64 20.65
C ASP A 301 21.24 0.31 22.14
N SER A 302 20.73 1.15 23.05
CA SER A 302 20.91 1.00 24.51
C SER A 302 19.83 0.17 25.18
N SER A 303 18.73 -0.15 24.49
CA SER A 303 17.52 -0.74 25.08
C SER A 303 17.60 -2.25 25.34
N ALA A 304 18.79 -2.87 25.28
CA ALA A 304 19.04 -4.27 25.61
C ALA A 304 18.07 -5.30 24.97
N GLY A 305 17.59 -5.01 23.74
CA GLY A 305 16.67 -5.87 23.01
C GLY A 305 15.17 -5.58 23.22
N ILE A 306 14.85 -4.56 24.03
CA ILE A 306 13.48 -4.04 24.21
C ILE A 306 13.29 -2.86 23.24
N ILE A 307 12.11 -2.71 22.64
CA ILE A 307 11.86 -1.56 21.76
C ILE A 307 11.53 -0.34 22.64
N PRO A 308 12.23 0.80 22.49
CA PRO A 308 11.96 1.98 23.30
C PRO A 308 10.58 2.55 23.00
N THR A 309 10.01 3.26 23.98
CA THR A 309 8.73 3.95 23.87
C THR A 309 8.90 5.42 23.54
N MET A 310 7.79 6.10 23.24
CA MET A 310 7.82 7.55 23.06
C MET A 310 8.28 8.29 24.34
N LYS A 311 7.98 7.75 25.52
CA LYS A 311 8.46 8.30 26.80
C LYS A 311 9.97 8.12 26.96
N ASP A 312 10.51 6.95 26.62
CA ASP A 312 11.96 6.71 26.68
C ASP A 312 12.72 7.67 25.75
N ILE A 313 12.21 7.84 24.53
CA ILE A 313 12.76 8.80 23.56
C ILE A 313 12.69 10.22 24.11
N HIS A 314 11.57 10.61 24.72
CA HIS A 314 11.41 11.95 25.28
C HIS A 314 12.43 12.20 26.40
N CYS A 315 12.60 11.25 27.33
CA CYS A 315 13.59 11.35 28.39
C CYS A 315 15.02 11.44 27.85
N GLU A 316 15.39 10.62 26.87
CA GLU A 316 16.71 10.66 26.23
C GLU A 316 16.92 11.99 25.48
N LEU A 317 15.87 12.51 24.85
CA LEU A 317 15.93 13.77 24.12
C LEU A 317 16.15 14.96 25.07
N ILE A 318 15.52 14.97 26.25
CA ILE A 318 15.77 15.98 27.28
C ILE A 318 17.24 15.94 27.71
N GLN A 319 17.75 14.74 28.04
CA GLN A 319 19.15 14.58 28.45
C GLN A 319 20.13 15.04 27.36
N TYR A 320 19.87 14.67 26.11
CA TYR A 320 20.68 15.12 24.98
C TYR A 320 20.67 16.64 24.81
N TYR A 321 19.53 17.30 25.05
CA TYR A 321 19.43 18.76 24.97
C TYR A 321 20.24 19.43 26.08
N ASP A 322 20.15 18.93 27.31
CA ASP A 322 20.90 19.45 28.45
C ASP A 322 22.41 19.25 28.28
N GLU A 323 22.87 18.06 27.85
CA GLU A 323 24.29 17.75 27.65
C GLU A 323 24.94 18.57 26.52
N ASN A 324 24.15 19.04 25.56
CA ASN A 324 24.61 19.79 24.39
C ASN A 324 24.26 21.29 24.46
N ASP A 325 23.82 21.79 25.61
CA ASP A 325 23.41 23.19 25.84
C ASP A 325 22.37 23.68 24.79
N LEU A 326 21.43 22.82 24.41
CA LEU A 326 20.39 23.14 23.42
C LEU A 326 19.14 23.70 24.11
N SER A 327 18.60 24.79 23.57
CA SER A 327 17.32 25.32 24.03
C SER A 327 16.15 24.47 23.55
N PRO A 328 15.06 24.36 24.35
CA PRO A 328 13.81 23.72 23.93
C PRO A 328 13.32 24.25 22.58
N ASP A 329 12.89 23.33 21.73
CA ASP A 329 12.48 23.65 20.37
C ASP A 329 11.30 22.78 19.91
N THR A 330 10.90 22.95 18.65
CA THR A 330 9.75 22.24 18.07
C THR A 330 9.86 20.73 18.16
N LEU A 331 11.08 20.16 18.03
CA LEU A 331 11.25 18.72 18.11
C LEU A 331 10.94 18.23 19.52
N LEU A 332 11.52 18.89 20.54
CA LEU A 332 11.29 18.52 21.92
C LEU A 332 9.79 18.59 22.27
N ALA A 333 9.12 19.68 21.91
CA ALA A 333 7.67 19.84 22.13
C ALA A 333 6.83 18.77 21.40
N THR A 334 7.18 18.43 20.15
CA THR A 334 6.44 17.40 19.38
C THR A 334 6.58 16.02 20.01
N ILE A 335 7.79 15.67 20.47
CA ILE A 335 8.05 14.39 21.10
C ILE A 335 7.41 14.34 22.50
N GLU A 336 7.43 15.44 23.25
CA GLU A 336 6.70 15.58 24.52
C GLU A 336 5.20 15.34 24.34
N ASP A 337 4.58 16.00 23.35
CA ASP A 337 3.16 15.84 23.03
C ASP A 337 2.80 14.39 22.68
N LEU A 338 3.65 13.70 21.92
CA LEU A 338 3.42 12.29 21.55
C LEU A 338 3.66 11.32 22.72
N ALA A 339 4.62 11.63 23.60
CA ALA A 339 4.95 10.83 24.77
C ALA A 339 3.93 10.96 25.91
N ASN A 340 3.36 12.16 26.08
CA ASN A 340 2.35 12.45 27.10
C ASN A 340 0.92 12.26 26.59
N GLY A 341 0.72 12.27 25.27
CA GLY A 341 -0.60 12.34 24.66
C GLY A 341 -1.24 10.97 24.41
N ILE A 342 -0.66 10.17 23.51
CA ILE A 342 -1.42 9.09 22.85
C ILE A 342 -0.82 7.70 23.04
N PHE A 343 0.50 7.56 23.06
CA PHE A 343 1.15 6.25 23.09
C PHE A 343 1.63 5.91 24.50
N THR A 344 1.27 4.73 25.00
CA THR A 344 1.69 4.30 26.35
C THR A 344 2.97 3.46 26.37
N SER A 345 3.49 3.28 27.59
CA SER A 345 4.89 2.99 27.90
C SER A 345 5.29 1.51 27.87
N GLU A 346 4.36 0.56 27.83
CA GLU A 346 4.69 -0.87 27.77
C GLU A 346 3.57 -1.59 27.04
N SER A 347 3.92 -2.41 26.04
CA SER A 347 2.98 -3.38 25.47
C SER A 347 2.64 -4.42 26.54
N GLN A 348 1.66 -4.11 27.39
CA GLN A 348 1.36 -4.95 28.55
C GLN A 348 0.58 -6.21 28.15
N SER A 349 -0.16 -6.16 27.05
CA SER A 349 -1.07 -7.24 26.64
C SER A 349 -0.41 -8.32 25.79
N GLY A 350 0.77 -8.07 25.19
CA GLY A 350 1.38 -8.96 24.20
C GLY A 350 0.55 -9.15 22.93
N LYS A 351 -0.56 -8.42 22.79
CA LYS A 351 -1.43 -8.44 21.61
C LYS A 351 -0.93 -7.44 20.60
N SER A 352 -0.99 -7.83 19.33
CA SER A 352 -0.76 -6.89 18.23
C SER A 352 -2.04 -6.10 17.93
N LEU A 353 -1.87 -4.90 17.36
CA LEU A 353 -2.99 -4.03 16.96
C LEU A 353 -3.97 -4.71 15.98
N TYR A 354 -3.52 -5.73 15.25
CA TYR A 354 -4.34 -6.47 14.30
C TYR A 354 -5.06 -7.70 14.89
N ASP A 355 -4.90 -8.00 16.19
CA ASP A 355 -5.53 -9.15 16.86
C ASP A 355 -6.93 -8.85 17.40
N GLU A 356 -7.33 -7.58 17.46
CA GLU A 356 -8.63 -7.14 17.98
C GLU A 356 -9.29 -6.06 17.10
N ASN A 357 -10.57 -5.86 17.33
CA ASN A 357 -11.32 -4.77 16.72
C ASN A 357 -11.09 -3.50 17.52
N ILE A 358 -10.58 -2.45 16.89
CA ILE A 358 -10.24 -1.19 17.55
C ILE A 358 -11.07 -0.07 16.95
N TYR A 359 -11.75 0.70 17.79
CA TYR A 359 -12.36 1.97 17.43
C TYR A 359 -11.57 3.10 18.11
N LEU A 360 -10.69 3.76 17.35
CA LEU A 360 -9.86 4.85 17.84
C LEU A 360 -10.53 6.20 17.57
N SER A 361 -11.01 6.84 18.62
CA SER A 361 -11.68 8.14 18.58
C SER A 361 -10.71 9.28 18.83
N LEU A 362 -10.31 9.98 17.78
CA LEU A 362 -9.39 11.11 17.85
C LEU A 362 -10.17 12.43 18.03
N HIS A 363 -10.50 12.74 19.27
CA HIS A 363 -11.33 13.89 19.62
C HIS A 363 -10.78 15.25 19.13
N GLN A 364 -11.67 16.21 18.90
CA GLN A 364 -11.34 17.53 18.35
C GLN A 364 -10.40 18.37 19.24
N SER A 365 -10.33 18.07 20.54
CA SER A 365 -9.43 18.76 21.48
C SER A 365 -7.96 18.36 21.34
N LEU A 366 -7.64 17.23 20.69
CA LEU A 366 -6.28 16.92 20.27
C LEU A 366 -5.84 17.91 19.18
N SER A 367 -4.56 18.25 19.12
CA SER A 367 -4.06 19.09 18.01
C SER A 367 -4.13 18.34 16.68
N ASP A 368 -4.29 19.07 15.57
CA ASP A 368 -4.27 18.44 14.23
C ASP A 368 -2.97 17.67 13.97
N THR A 369 -1.83 18.22 14.41
CA THR A 369 -0.52 17.56 14.30
C THR A 369 -0.52 16.21 15.01
N ILE A 370 -1.02 16.16 16.26
CA ILE A 370 -1.08 14.92 17.05
C ILE A 370 -2.01 13.89 16.38
N ARG A 371 -3.23 14.28 15.97
CA ARG A 371 -4.17 13.38 15.29
C ARG A 371 -3.60 12.81 14.01
N GLN A 372 -3.03 13.67 13.16
CA GLN A 372 -2.48 13.26 11.87
C GLN A 372 -1.27 12.35 12.04
N THR A 373 -0.35 12.72 12.94
CA THR A 373 0.85 11.92 13.25
C THR A 373 0.46 10.55 13.80
N THR A 374 -0.55 10.48 14.67
CA THR A 374 -1.02 9.22 15.27
C THR A 374 -1.54 8.25 14.23
N VAL A 375 -2.50 8.68 13.41
CA VAL A 375 -3.03 7.85 12.31
C VAL A 375 -1.90 7.41 11.40
N PHE A 376 -0.99 8.33 11.05
CA PHE A 376 0.10 8.02 10.16
C PHE A 376 1.07 6.97 10.73
N LEU A 377 1.41 7.05 12.02
CA LEU A 377 2.24 6.07 12.71
C LEU A 377 1.56 4.70 12.78
N ILE A 378 0.25 4.65 13.04
CA ILE A 378 -0.54 3.41 13.00
C ILE A 378 -0.52 2.80 11.59
N LEU A 379 -0.79 3.62 10.56
CA LEU A 379 -0.77 3.18 9.16
C LEU A 379 0.61 2.67 8.74
N ASN A 380 1.69 3.32 9.18
CA ASN A 380 3.06 2.88 8.94
C ASN A 380 3.38 1.57 9.62
N TYR A 381 2.97 1.41 10.87
CA TYR A 381 3.12 0.16 11.60
C TYR A 381 2.39 -0.99 10.88
N ILE A 382 1.13 -0.78 10.51
CA ILE A 382 0.32 -1.79 9.79
C ILE A 382 0.99 -2.14 8.46
N LEU A 383 1.45 -1.15 7.69
CA LEU A 383 2.18 -1.38 6.44
C LEU A 383 3.43 -2.23 6.67
N ALA A 384 4.25 -1.87 7.66
CA ALA A 384 5.49 -2.59 7.98
C ALA A 384 5.20 -4.04 8.37
N VAL A 385 4.25 -4.27 9.28
CA VAL A 385 3.89 -5.61 9.75
C VAL A 385 3.31 -6.50 8.65
N PHE A 386 2.31 -6.01 7.91
CA PHE A 386 1.68 -6.85 6.89
C PHE A 386 2.59 -7.12 5.69
N THR A 387 3.60 -6.29 5.45
CA THR A 387 4.60 -6.54 4.40
C THR A 387 5.42 -7.81 4.69
N GLU A 388 5.69 -8.10 5.97
CA GLU A 388 6.45 -9.27 6.43
C GLU A 388 5.66 -10.59 6.31
N PHE A 389 4.32 -10.55 6.37
CA PHE A 389 3.47 -11.74 6.26
C PHE A 389 3.40 -12.29 4.84
N ASN A 390 3.05 -13.58 4.69
CA ASN A 390 2.86 -14.21 3.39
C ASN A 390 1.74 -13.55 2.58
N ASP A 391 1.85 -13.61 1.27
CA ASP A 391 0.77 -13.17 0.39
C ASP A 391 -0.37 -14.19 0.45
N VAL A 392 -1.61 -13.71 0.34
CA VAL A 392 -2.79 -14.56 0.19
C VAL A 392 -2.95 -14.93 -1.28
N SER A 393 -3.59 -16.07 -1.55
CA SER A 393 -3.86 -16.52 -2.91
C SER A 393 -5.31 -16.95 -3.02
N PRO A 394 -6.00 -16.60 -4.12
CA PRO A 394 -7.41 -16.94 -4.27
C PRO A 394 -7.61 -18.45 -4.39
N ASN A 395 -8.75 -18.94 -3.89
CA ASN A 395 -9.16 -20.34 -4.00
C ASN A 395 -9.67 -20.69 -5.42
N SER A 396 -10.17 -21.92 -5.60
CA SER A 396 -10.68 -22.40 -6.90
C SER A 396 -11.82 -21.56 -7.48
N ASP A 397 -12.63 -20.95 -6.61
CA ASP A 397 -13.77 -20.11 -6.99
C ASP A 397 -13.39 -18.63 -7.17
N ARG A 398 -12.08 -18.34 -7.13
CA ARG A 398 -11.50 -17.00 -7.21
C ARG A 398 -11.88 -16.09 -6.02
N ILE A 399 -12.19 -16.69 -4.87
CA ILE A 399 -12.39 -15.98 -3.62
C ILE A 399 -11.02 -15.74 -2.98
N ASN A 400 -10.71 -14.48 -2.70
CA ASN A 400 -9.43 -14.09 -2.14
C ASN A 400 -9.50 -14.05 -0.60
N PRO A 401 -8.54 -14.64 0.13
CA PRO A 401 -8.58 -14.61 1.58
C PRO A 401 -8.43 -13.19 2.14
N LEU A 402 -9.09 -12.92 3.26
CA LEU A 402 -9.07 -11.62 3.95
C LEU A 402 -8.45 -11.77 5.34
N ARG A 403 -7.77 -10.72 5.82
CA ARG A 403 -7.10 -10.73 7.13
C ARG A 403 -7.51 -9.59 8.03
N TYR A 404 -7.65 -8.39 7.47
CA TYR A 404 -7.79 -7.20 8.27
C TYR A 404 -8.46 -6.07 7.49
N ILE A 405 -9.14 -5.16 8.20
CA ILE A 405 -9.77 -3.98 7.61
C ILE A 405 -9.24 -2.72 8.29
N ILE A 406 -8.84 -1.74 7.48
CA ILE A 406 -8.41 -0.42 7.94
C ILE A 406 -9.43 0.59 7.46
N VAL A 407 -10.11 1.26 8.38
CA VAL A 407 -11.05 2.34 8.06
C VAL A 407 -10.41 3.69 8.40
N ILE A 408 -10.27 4.54 7.40
CA ILE A 408 -9.70 5.89 7.52
C ILE A 408 -10.81 6.90 7.30
N ASP A 409 -11.35 7.46 8.38
CA ASP A 409 -12.28 8.57 8.30
C ASP A 409 -11.55 9.88 7.97
N GLU A 410 -12.25 10.80 7.31
CA GLU A 410 -11.70 12.07 6.80
C GLU A 410 -10.37 11.91 6.03
N ALA A 411 -10.28 10.88 5.19
CA ALA A 411 -9.13 10.53 4.36
C ALA A 411 -8.60 11.70 3.52
N HIS A 412 -9.44 12.71 3.20
CA HIS A 412 -9.04 13.92 2.49
C HIS A 412 -7.83 14.65 3.13
N ILE A 413 -7.67 14.58 4.46
CA ILE A 413 -6.54 15.20 5.19
C ILE A 413 -5.22 14.60 4.72
N TYR A 414 -5.17 13.27 4.62
CA TYR A 414 -4.00 12.51 4.20
C TYR A 414 -3.83 12.54 2.67
N LEU A 415 -4.93 12.49 1.91
CA LEU A 415 -4.90 12.58 0.44
C LEU A 415 -4.37 13.93 -0.05
N LYS A 416 -4.54 15.01 0.72
CA LYS A 416 -3.99 16.34 0.38
C LYS A 416 -2.53 16.51 0.79
N ASN A 417 -2.03 15.74 1.75
CA ASN A 417 -0.64 15.80 2.20
C ASN A 417 0.24 14.88 1.33
N LYS A 418 1.18 15.48 0.58
CA LYS A 418 2.06 14.76 -0.37
C LYS A 418 2.83 13.59 0.24
N ASN A 419 3.26 13.69 1.49
CA ASN A 419 4.01 12.61 2.15
C ASN A 419 3.06 11.53 2.68
N ALA A 420 1.94 11.93 3.30
CA ALA A 420 0.90 11.02 3.75
C ALA A 420 0.34 10.16 2.60
N ARG A 421 0.16 10.76 1.43
CA ARG A 421 -0.24 10.08 0.19
C ARG A 421 0.62 8.88 -0.16
N LYS A 422 1.94 8.96 0.01
CA LYS A 422 2.85 7.87 -0.38
C LYS A 422 2.55 6.60 0.39
N ILE A 423 2.25 6.73 1.68
CA ILE A 423 1.90 5.59 2.52
C ILE A 423 0.52 5.06 2.18
N LEU A 424 -0.46 5.93 1.90
CA LEU A 424 -1.75 5.47 1.39
C LEU A 424 -1.61 4.72 0.05
N GLU A 425 -0.78 5.21 -0.87
CA GLU A 425 -0.47 4.53 -2.13
C GLU A 425 0.16 3.15 -1.86
N GLN A 426 1.11 3.06 -0.93
CA GLN A 426 1.73 1.79 -0.54
C GLN A 426 0.72 0.85 0.11
N LEU A 427 -0.15 1.34 0.98
CA LEU A 427 -1.20 0.51 1.59
C LEU A 427 -2.13 -0.09 0.51
N LEU A 428 -2.55 0.70 -0.46
CA LEU A 428 -3.45 0.21 -1.53
C LEU A 428 -2.79 -0.76 -2.51
N ARG A 429 -1.44 -0.81 -2.54
CA ARG A 429 -0.69 -1.65 -3.48
C ARG A 429 -0.05 -2.87 -2.84
N VAL A 430 0.67 -2.65 -1.74
CA VAL A 430 1.53 -3.64 -1.08
C VAL A 430 0.72 -4.58 -0.21
N ILE A 431 -0.12 -4.04 0.69
CA ILE A 431 -0.89 -4.89 1.61
C ILE A 431 -2.16 -5.47 0.98
N ARG A 432 -2.49 -5.05 -0.25
CA ARG A 432 -3.54 -5.68 -1.07
C ARG A 432 -3.31 -7.18 -1.26
N SER A 433 -2.07 -7.59 -1.57
CA SER A 433 -1.73 -9.02 -1.72
C SER A 433 -1.64 -9.76 -0.38
N LYS A 434 -1.79 -9.05 0.75
CA LYS A 434 -1.74 -9.62 2.10
C LYS A 434 -3.11 -9.90 2.68
N GLY A 435 -4.19 -9.65 1.92
CA GLY A 435 -5.57 -9.82 2.37
C GLY A 435 -6.09 -8.65 3.22
N VAL A 436 -5.44 -7.48 3.18
CA VAL A 436 -5.88 -6.31 3.95
C VAL A 436 -6.78 -5.41 3.10
N VAL A 437 -7.90 -5.00 3.66
CA VAL A 437 -8.88 -4.09 3.03
C VAL A 437 -8.71 -2.69 3.60
N VAL A 438 -8.44 -1.71 2.74
CA VAL A 438 -8.46 -0.31 3.10
C VAL A 438 -9.79 0.31 2.68
N VAL A 439 -10.48 0.93 3.63
CA VAL A 439 -11.67 1.74 3.43
C VAL A 439 -11.32 3.20 3.69
N MET A 440 -11.52 4.06 2.70
CA MET A 440 -11.30 5.50 2.83
C MET A 440 -12.62 6.24 2.76
N LEU A 441 -12.84 7.18 3.69
CA LEU A 441 -14.00 8.06 3.68
C LEU A 441 -13.54 9.50 3.47
N SER A 442 -14.08 10.17 2.44
CA SER A 442 -13.68 11.52 2.05
C SER A 442 -14.88 12.41 1.76
N GLN A 443 -14.65 13.72 1.62
CA GLN A 443 -15.72 14.71 1.44
C GLN A 443 -16.25 14.78 0.01
N GLY A 444 -15.39 14.54 -0.99
CA GLY A 444 -15.78 14.53 -2.38
C GLY A 444 -14.96 13.56 -3.23
N PRO A 445 -15.45 13.22 -4.43
CA PRO A 445 -14.74 12.34 -5.35
C PRO A 445 -13.42 12.95 -5.85
N GLU A 446 -13.32 14.29 -5.89
CA GLU A 446 -12.11 15.01 -6.26
C GLU A 446 -10.94 14.79 -5.30
N ASP A 447 -11.19 14.49 -4.02
CA ASP A 447 -10.14 14.25 -3.04
C ASP A 447 -9.31 13.00 -3.38
N TYR A 448 -9.92 12.01 -4.04
CA TYR A 448 -9.26 10.77 -4.46
C TYR A 448 -8.35 10.94 -5.68
N ARG A 449 -8.33 12.12 -6.29
CA ARG A 449 -7.49 12.38 -7.44
C ARG A 449 -6.49 13.48 -7.14
N GLN A 450 -5.22 13.10 -7.17
CA GLN A 450 -4.09 13.96 -6.89
C GLN A 450 -3.24 14.10 -8.16
N SER A 451 -2.40 15.11 -8.23
CA SER A 451 -1.62 15.40 -9.45
C SER A 451 -0.63 14.30 -9.81
N ASP A 452 -0.16 13.57 -8.81
CA ASP A 452 0.82 12.49 -8.88
C ASP A 452 0.19 11.09 -8.81
N PHE A 453 -1.05 10.97 -8.32
CA PHE A 453 -1.69 9.66 -8.09
C PHE A 453 -3.21 9.69 -8.21
N ASP A 454 -3.80 8.64 -8.78
CA ASP A 454 -5.24 8.43 -8.87
C ASP A 454 -5.68 7.32 -7.90
N PHE A 455 -6.09 7.69 -6.69
CA PHE A 455 -6.53 6.73 -5.66
C PHE A 455 -7.83 6.05 -6.06
N ALA A 456 -8.73 6.74 -6.77
CA ALA A 456 -9.96 6.14 -7.26
C ALA A 456 -9.70 4.98 -8.23
N SER A 457 -8.55 4.98 -8.94
CA SER A 457 -8.17 3.86 -9.81
C SER A 457 -7.75 2.58 -9.06
N GLN A 458 -7.33 2.70 -7.81
CA GLN A 458 -6.89 1.57 -6.97
C GLN A 458 -8.02 1.01 -6.12
N VAL A 459 -9.03 1.84 -5.87
CA VAL A 459 -10.20 1.51 -5.08
C VAL A 459 -11.30 1.04 -6.01
N LYS A 460 -11.78 -0.19 -5.83
CA LYS A 460 -12.64 -0.86 -6.83
C LYS A 460 -14.09 -0.97 -6.41
N ILE A 461 -14.39 -0.55 -5.18
CA ILE A 461 -15.74 -0.40 -4.66
C ILE A 461 -15.97 1.08 -4.33
N PRO A 462 -16.18 1.95 -5.35
CA PRO A 462 -16.48 3.36 -5.13
C PRO A 462 -17.97 3.57 -4.82
N ILE A 463 -18.26 4.28 -3.73
CA ILE A 463 -19.61 4.64 -3.29
C ILE A 463 -19.68 6.17 -3.18
N CYS A 464 -20.47 6.80 -4.05
CA CYS A 464 -20.62 8.26 -4.06
C CYS A 464 -21.95 8.65 -3.42
N LEU A 465 -21.94 9.05 -2.15
CA LEU A 465 -23.08 9.70 -1.49
C LEU A 465 -23.24 11.13 -2.02
N ASN A 466 -24.22 11.86 -1.50
CA ASN A 466 -24.41 13.27 -1.81
C ASN A 466 -23.11 14.09 -1.58
N VAL A 467 -22.71 14.87 -2.59
CA VAL A 467 -21.44 15.62 -2.61
C VAL A 467 -21.69 17.05 -3.08
N ASN A 468 -20.83 17.99 -2.65
CA ASN A 468 -20.97 19.40 -3.02
C ASN A 468 -20.75 19.60 -4.52
N ASN A 469 -19.73 18.92 -5.04
CA ASN A 469 -19.34 19.01 -6.44
C ASN A 469 -19.98 17.89 -7.26
N LYS A 470 -21.16 18.17 -7.82
CA LYS A 470 -21.92 17.23 -8.66
C LYS A 470 -21.50 17.22 -10.14
N ALA A 471 -20.30 17.72 -10.46
CA ALA A 471 -19.82 17.74 -11.85
C ALA A 471 -19.73 16.30 -12.42
N PRO A 472 -20.45 15.97 -13.51
CA PRO A 472 -20.53 14.60 -14.02
C PRO A 472 -19.15 13.99 -14.31
N LYS A 473 -18.20 14.75 -14.86
CA LYS A 473 -16.84 14.26 -15.16
C LYS A 473 -16.05 13.81 -13.93
N ILE A 474 -16.28 14.45 -12.78
CA ILE A 474 -15.57 14.13 -11.53
C ILE A 474 -16.14 12.83 -10.96
N ILE A 475 -17.46 12.75 -10.82
CA ILE A 475 -18.17 11.55 -10.35
C ILE A 475 -17.97 10.37 -11.30
N GLN A 476 -18.03 10.61 -12.61
CA GLN A 476 -17.83 9.59 -13.65
C GLN A 476 -16.50 8.86 -13.47
N ARG A 477 -15.43 9.62 -13.21
CA ARG A 477 -14.08 9.06 -13.03
C ARG A 477 -13.96 8.30 -11.72
N PHE A 478 -14.54 8.81 -10.64
CA PHE A 478 -14.52 8.16 -9.34
C PHE A 478 -15.29 6.83 -9.33
N ILE A 479 -16.49 6.82 -9.91
CA ILE A 479 -17.35 5.63 -10.00
C ILE A 479 -16.90 4.66 -11.11
N GLY A 480 -15.97 5.06 -11.98
CA GLY A 480 -15.48 4.24 -13.09
C GLY A 480 -16.49 4.04 -14.22
N TRP A 481 -17.44 4.96 -14.40
CA TRP A 481 -18.45 4.88 -15.47
C TRP A 481 -17.89 5.37 -16.80
N ASN A 482 -17.95 4.56 -17.86
CA ASN A 482 -17.40 4.91 -19.18
C ASN A 482 -18.45 4.98 -20.31
N LYS A 483 -19.75 4.91 -19.98
CA LYS A 483 -20.85 4.90 -20.96
C LYS A 483 -21.57 6.26 -21.01
N SER A 484 -22.90 6.25 -21.23
CA SER A 484 -23.71 7.46 -21.43
C SER A 484 -23.61 8.44 -20.25
N GLU A 485 -23.17 9.67 -20.54
CA GLU A 485 -23.16 10.79 -19.59
C GLU A 485 -24.59 11.21 -19.22
N GLY A 486 -25.56 11.05 -20.11
CA GLY A 486 -26.97 11.36 -19.83
C GLY A 486 -27.55 10.47 -18.74
N LYS A 487 -27.28 9.15 -18.79
CA LYS A 487 -27.70 8.22 -17.73
C LYS A 487 -27.06 8.60 -16.40
N LEU A 488 -25.78 8.94 -16.41
CA LEU A 488 -25.06 9.36 -15.20
C LEU A 488 -25.67 10.64 -14.60
N LYS A 489 -25.95 11.66 -15.41
CA LYS A 489 -26.58 12.91 -14.94
C LYS A 489 -27.91 12.65 -14.24
N ASN A 490 -28.77 11.85 -14.86
CA ASN A 490 -30.07 11.50 -14.28
C ASN A 490 -29.96 10.81 -12.92
N GLU A 491 -28.91 10.01 -12.71
CA GLU A 491 -28.65 9.38 -11.40
C GLU A 491 -28.05 10.37 -10.39
N ILE A 492 -27.12 11.23 -10.82
CA ILE A 492 -26.54 12.29 -9.96
C ILE A 492 -27.63 13.24 -9.42
N ASP A 493 -28.66 13.53 -10.22
CA ASP A 493 -29.75 14.42 -9.81
C ASP A 493 -30.62 13.83 -8.69
N LYS A 494 -30.67 12.49 -8.56
CA LYS A 494 -31.37 11.78 -7.48
C LYS A 494 -30.58 11.73 -6.17
N LEU A 495 -29.33 12.20 -6.18
CA LEU A 495 -28.40 12.02 -5.08
C LEU A 495 -28.69 13.01 -3.94
N GLU A 496 -29.45 12.55 -2.95
CA GLU A 496 -29.78 13.28 -1.72
C GLU A 496 -29.19 12.58 -0.47
N ASN A 497 -29.42 13.14 0.71
CA ASN A 497 -28.90 12.56 1.95
C ASN A 497 -29.52 11.18 2.22
N GLY A 498 -28.70 10.18 2.54
CA GLY A 498 -29.15 8.80 2.67
C GLY A 498 -29.29 8.05 1.33
N MET A 499 -28.85 8.65 0.22
CA MET A 499 -28.72 7.99 -1.08
C MET A 499 -27.25 7.91 -1.50
N ALA A 500 -26.91 6.90 -2.30
CA ALA A 500 -25.60 6.74 -2.92
C ALA A 500 -25.71 6.32 -4.38
N LEU A 501 -24.81 6.84 -5.21
CA LEU A 501 -24.57 6.42 -6.57
C LEU A 501 -23.46 5.35 -6.58
N ILE A 502 -23.72 4.24 -7.22
CA ILE A 502 -22.82 3.08 -7.32
C ILE A 502 -22.69 2.59 -8.76
N ASN A 503 -21.68 1.76 -9.04
CA ASN A 503 -21.48 1.09 -10.32
C ASN A 503 -20.96 -0.34 -10.09
N ILE A 504 -21.86 -1.21 -9.61
CA ILE A 504 -21.59 -2.64 -9.41
C ILE A 504 -22.17 -3.41 -10.60
N ASP A 505 -23.51 -3.49 -10.69
CA ASP A 505 -24.22 -4.09 -11.83
C ASP A 505 -24.60 -3.06 -12.91
N GLY A 506 -24.02 -1.86 -12.82
CA GLY A 506 -24.32 -0.70 -13.63
C GLY A 506 -24.57 0.55 -12.80
N ILE A 507 -24.61 1.71 -13.46
CA ILE A 507 -24.84 2.98 -12.78
C ILE A 507 -26.28 3.09 -12.29
N GLU A 508 -26.45 3.26 -10.97
CA GLU A 508 -27.73 3.45 -10.30
C GLU A 508 -27.59 4.16 -8.94
N THR A 509 -28.65 4.88 -8.55
CA THR A 509 -28.78 5.50 -7.23
C THR A 509 -29.60 4.62 -6.31
N ILE A 510 -29.07 4.33 -5.13
CA ILE A 510 -29.64 3.44 -4.13
C ILE A 510 -29.85 4.15 -2.81
N LYS A 511 -30.78 3.66 -1.99
CA LYS A 511 -30.95 4.08 -0.60
C LYS A 511 -29.96 3.30 0.26
N ILE A 512 -29.03 3.98 0.91
CA ILE A 512 -27.98 3.30 1.67
C ILE A 512 -28.51 2.67 2.96
N CYS A 513 -27.90 1.55 3.35
CA CYS A 513 -28.03 1.04 4.71
C CYS A 513 -27.43 2.04 5.70
N GLN A 514 -28.02 2.09 6.90
CA GLN A 514 -27.54 2.91 8.00
C GLN A 514 -27.66 2.09 9.27
N PHE A 515 -26.57 1.99 10.03
CA PHE A 515 -26.48 1.07 11.16
C PHE A 515 -27.66 1.20 12.14
N TRP A 516 -28.01 2.44 12.51
CA TRP A 516 -29.16 2.70 13.40
C TRP A 516 -30.51 2.19 12.86
N ARG A 517 -30.69 2.10 11.53
CA ARG A 517 -31.91 1.54 10.91
C ARG A 517 -31.87 0.01 10.91
N THR A 518 -30.71 -0.56 10.60
CA THR A 518 -30.50 -2.01 10.60
C THR A 518 -30.78 -2.61 11.97
N LEU A 519 -30.41 -1.89 13.04
CA LEU A 519 -30.75 -2.26 14.41
C LEU A 519 -32.26 -2.22 14.71
N GLN A 520 -33.01 -1.29 14.13
CA GLN A 520 -34.47 -1.18 14.35
C GLN A 520 -35.27 -2.24 13.61
N SER A 521 -34.70 -2.83 12.56
CA SER A 521 -35.34 -3.92 11.78
C SER A 521 -35.13 -5.32 12.36
N LYS A 522 -34.32 -5.45 13.42
CA LYS A 522 -34.15 -6.68 14.21
C LYS A 522 -34.99 -6.60 15.47
#